data_AF-A0A956AI08-F1
#
_entry.id   AF-A0A956AI08-F1
#
_cell.length_a   1.000
_cell.length_b   1.000
_cell.length_c   1.000
_cell.angle_alpha   90.00
_cell.angle_beta   90.00
_cell.angle_gamma   90.00
#
_symmetry.space_group_name_H-M   'P 1'
#
loop_
_entity.id
_entity.type
_entity.pdbx_description
1 polymer ?
#
loop_
_entity_poly.entity_id
_entity_poly.type
_entity_poly.pdbx_seq_one_letter_code
_entity_poly.pdbx_strand_id
1 'polypeptide(L)'
;MASSDAAAQDVSPKAVCEMAHQLPRHAFSVRNAARAGDIWRAFQELAVEASSEVGWPPSRFLAVGTAFVVRKMTVVHHRETPYGEPLRARTWVWRFRRDMISTREVRLSGAAGPLASGTQEWVHIDAAGRPARAPASVIAAFPEHVEDGPITLPDYDERPGERRVTFELRPWHVRMDPLGHANHPAYVDWLDESVSRAMAEGGLDPIELVPVAETVLFRSATHAGEDVTVTTRRVGVTASGAVVLRHHVATPDAPRAAEAVTIRRTRGDDARFAALWD
;
A
#
# COMPACT_ATOMS: atom_id res chain seq x y z
N MET A 1 7.82 49.81 7.34
CA MET A 1 8.07 48.44 6.81
C MET A 1 6.97 47.56 7.35
N ALA A 2 5.96 47.29 6.53
CA ALA A 2 4.88 46.36 6.83
C ALA A 2 5.06 45.14 5.93
N SER A 3 5.26 43.97 6.51
CA SER A 3 5.12 42.63 5.90
C SER A 3 5.55 41.60 6.94
N SER A 4 4.85 40.52 7.25
CA SER A 4 3.47 40.10 7.02
C SER A 4 3.31 38.96 8.02
N ASP A 5 2.49 39.14 9.06
CA ASP A 5 2.04 38.00 9.85
C ASP A 5 1.26 37.10 8.88
N ALA A 6 1.86 35.97 8.51
CA ALA A 6 1.15 34.91 7.84
C ALA A 6 0.04 34.49 8.79
N ALA A 7 -1.20 34.82 8.43
CA ALA A 7 -2.38 34.41 9.15
C ALA A 7 -2.28 32.90 9.42
N ALA A 8 -2.08 32.54 10.69
CA ALA A 8 -2.24 31.17 11.13
C ALA A 8 -3.69 30.81 10.80
N GLN A 9 -3.88 30.03 9.74
CA GLN A 9 -5.18 29.45 9.45
C GLN A 9 -5.63 28.71 10.71
N ASP A 10 -6.86 28.99 11.14
CA ASP A 10 -7.51 28.25 12.21
C ASP A 10 -7.82 26.83 11.70
N VAL A 11 -6.79 25.98 11.73
CA VAL A 11 -6.87 24.60 11.28
C VAL A 11 -7.52 23.80 12.41
N SER A 12 -8.86 23.83 12.45
CA SER A 12 -9.61 22.92 13.29
C SER A 12 -9.39 21.47 12.80
N PRO A 13 -9.06 20.52 13.68
CA PRO A 13 -8.78 19.15 13.27
C PRO A 13 -10.05 18.49 12.70
N LYS A 14 -9.97 18.01 11.46
CA LYS A 14 -11.02 17.22 10.80
C LYS A 14 -10.76 15.74 11.05
N ALA A 15 -11.74 15.04 11.62
CA ALA A 15 -11.63 13.60 11.89
C ALA A 15 -11.67 12.77 10.60
N VAL A 16 -12.40 13.25 9.58
CA VAL A 16 -12.41 12.68 8.23
C VAL A 16 -11.98 13.73 7.24
N CYS A 17 -11.02 13.39 6.38
CA CYS A 17 -10.58 14.21 5.27
C CYS A 17 -11.19 13.65 3.97
N GLU A 18 -11.83 14.51 3.20
CA GLU A 18 -12.42 14.18 1.91
C GLU A 18 -11.81 15.06 0.83
N MET A 19 -11.37 14.44 -0.27
CA MET A 19 -10.70 15.15 -1.35
C MET A 19 -11.06 14.58 -2.72
N ALA A 20 -11.08 15.46 -3.72
CA ALA A 20 -11.14 15.03 -5.11
C ALA A 20 -9.78 14.44 -5.49
N HIS A 21 -9.78 13.35 -6.25
CA HIS A 21 -8.56 12.67 -6.64
C HIS A 21 -8.63 12.21 -8.10
N GLN A 22 -7.47 12.09 -8.74
CA GLN A 22 -7.33 11.50 -10.06
C GLN A 22 -6.04 10.71 -10.10
N LEU A 23 -6.10 9.50 -10.64
CA LEU A 23 -4.90 8.71 -10.86
C LEU A 23 -4.14 9.27 -12.07
N PRO A 24 -2.81 9.44 -11.98
CA PRO A 24 -2.01 9.97 -13.08
C PRO A 24 -1.94 8.97 -14.24
N ARG A 25 -1.64 9.46 -15.47
CA ARG A 25 -1.57 8.61 -16.67
C ARG A 25 -0.66 7.39 -16.51
N HIS A 26 0.46 7.53 -15.81
CA HIS A 26 1.41 6.43 -15.62
C HIS A 26 0.87 5.33 -14.70
N ALA A 27 -0.24 5.55 -13.98
CA ALA A 27 -0.84 4.55 -13.10
C ALA A 27 -1.47 3.37 -13.83
N PHE A 28 -1.66 3.49 -15.15
CA PHE A 28 -2.45 2.55 -15.94
C PHE A 28 -1.57 1.59 -16.74
N SER A 29 -1.96 0.32 -16.76
CA SER A 29 -1.37 -0.71 -17.62
C SER A 29 -1.85 -0.55 -19.07
N VAL A 30 -1.30 -1.38 -19.96
CA VAL A 30 -1.73 -1.47 -21.37
C VAL A 30 -3.22 -1.84 -21.53
N ARG A 31 -3.81 -2.42 -20.48
CA ARG A 31 -5.24 -2.77 -20.41
C ARG A 31 -6.13 -1.58 -20.07
N ASN A 32 -5.55 -0.39 -19.89
CA ASN A 32 -6.24 0.79 -19.35
C ASN A 32 -6.90 0.50 -18.00
N ALA A 33 -6.16 -0.18 -17.12
CA ALA A 33 -6.56 -0.45 -15.74
C ALA A 33 -5.43 0.00 -14.79
N ALA A 34 -5.78 0.61 -13.67
CA ALA A 34 -4.81 1.03 -12.66
C ALA A 34 -4.06 -0.18 -12.08
N ARG A 35 -2.74 -0.08 -11.91
CA ARG A 35 -1.95 -1.15 -11.24
C ARG A 35 -2.18 -1.12 -9.74
N ALA A 36 -2.04 -2.27 -9.08
CA ALA A 36 -2.17 -2.36 -7.63
C ALA A 36 -1.17 -1.43 -6.91
N GLY A 37 0.10 -1.42 -7.34
CA GLY A 37 1.11 -0.50 -6.81
C GLY A 37 0.73 0.97 -6.97
N ASP A 38 0.02 1.35 -8.04
CA ASP A 38 -0.40 2.73 -8.24
C ASP A 38 -1.60 3.14 -7.36
N ILE A 39 -2.46 2.19 -6.98
CA ILE A 39 -3.46 2.41 -5.92
C ILE A 39 -2.78 2.60 -4.56
N TRP A 40 -1.72 1.85 -4.27
CA TRP A 40 -0.93 2.04 -3.05
C TRP A 40 -0.26 3.41 -2.99
N ARG A 41 0.31 3.86 -4.12
CA ARG A 41 0.85 5.23 -4.25
C ARG A 41 -0.23 6.25 -3.93
N ALA A 42 -1.41 6.12 -4.56
CA ALA A 42 -2.53 7.02 -4.27
C ALA A 42 -2.88 7.04 -2.77
N PHE A 43 -2.96 5.89 -2.11
CA PHE A 43 -3.28 5.84 -0.67
C PHE A 43 -2.20 6.46 0.22
N GLN A 44 -0.93 6.43 -0.17
CA GLN A 44 0.12 7.16 0.54
C GLN A 44 0.00 8.67 0.32
N GLU A 45 -0.21 9.12 -0.92
CA GLU A 45 -0.40 10.54 -1.24
C GLU A 45 -1.59 11.13 -0.48
N LEU A 46 -2.74 10.43 -0.47
CA LEU A 46 -3.93 10.84 0.27
C LEU A 46 -3.69 10.96 1.78
N ALA A 47 -2.83 10.09 2.35
CA ALA A 47 -2.46 10.18 3.76
C ALA A 47 -1.57 11.42 4.04
N VAL A 48 -0.64 11.73 3.14
CA VAL A 48 0.23 12.92 3.23
C VAL A 48 -0.58 14.21 3.05
N GLU A 49 -1.50 14.24 2.10
CA GLU A 49 -2.40 15.38 1.85
C GLU A 49 -3.28 15.65 3.07
N ALA A 50 -3.97 14.63 3.58
CA ALA A 50 -4.79 14.75 4.79
C ALA A 50 -3.97 15.19 6.02
N SER A 51 -2.73 14.72 6.13
CA SER A 51 -1.81 15.15 7.19
C SER A 51 -1.41 16.62 7.04
N SER A 52 -1.19 17.07 5.82
CA SER A 52 -0.85 18.46 5.51
C SER A 52 -2.02 19.40 5.81
N GLU A 53 -3.26 19.00 5.53
CA GLU A 53 -4.47 19.77 5.85
C GLU A 53 -4.63 20.06 7.35
N VAL A 54 -4.20 19.13 8.22
CA VAL A 54 -4.24 19.33 9.69
C VAL A 54 -2.96 19.96 10.24
N GLY A 55 -2.16 20.58 9.36
CA GLY A 55 -0.95 21.32 9.73
C GLY A 55 0.26 20.44 10.02
N TRP A 56 0.24 19.16 9.64
CA TRP A 56 1.37 18.23 9.77
C TRP A 56 1.89 17.76 8.39
N PRO A 57 2.43 18.66 7.56
CA PRO A 57 3.10 18.24 6.33
C PRO A 57 4.40 17.50 6.64
N PRO A 58 4.97 16.75 5.68
CA PRO A 58 6.25 16.04 5.86
C PRO A 58 7.39 16.93 6.37
N SER A 59 7.44 18.19 5.93
CA SER A 59 8.45 19.16 6.38
C SER A 59 8.36 19.47 7.88
N ARG A 60 7.15 19.48 8.46
CA ARG A 60 6.96 19.70 9.89
C ARG A 60 7.39 18.47 10.70
N PHE A 61 7.04 17.27 10.25
CA PHE A 61 7.51 16.02 10.86
C PHE A 61 9.05 16.01 10.94
N LEU A 62 9.71 16.34 9.82
CA LEU A 62 11.16 16.46 9.76
C LEU A 62 11.72 17.51 10.73
N ALA A 63 11.13 18.71 10.78
CA ALA A 63 11.57 19.80 11.67
C ALA A 63 11.43 19.44 13.16
N VAL A 64 10.42 18.66 13.53
CA VAL A 64 10.20 18.19 14.91
C VAL A 64 11.04 16.93 15.22
N GLY A 65 11.64 16.30 14.21
CA GLY A 65 12.42 15.07 14.39
C GLY A 65 11.55 13.87 14.72
N THR A 66 10.43 13.71 14.02
CA THR A 66 9.50 12.58 14.15
C THR A 66 9.00 12.16 12.77
N ALA A 67 8.59 10.90 12.62
CA ALA A 67 7.86 10.45 11.45
C ALA A 67 6.89 9.32 11.79
N PHE A 68 6.02 9.00 10.83
CA PHE A 68 5.28 7.75 10.78
C PHE A 68 5.79 6.90 9.63
N VAL A 69 6.06 5.63 9.90
CA VAL A 69 6.44 4.64 8.88
C VAL A 69 5.37 3.56 8.77
N VAL A 70 5.07 3.11 7.55
CA VAL A 70 4.08 2.04 7.36
C VAL A 70 4.68 0.73 7.82
N ARG A 71 4.03 0.09 8.79
CA ARG A 71 4.39 -1.26 9.25
C ARG A 71 3.61 -2.32 8.50
N LYS A 72 2.32 -2.10 8.28
CA LYS A 72 1.44 -3.03 7.57
C LYS A 72 0.45 -2.24 6.76
N MET A 73 0.12 -2.73 5.58
CA MET A 73 -0.99 -2.20 4.81
C MET A 73 -1.77 -3.34 4.17
N THR A 74 -3.10 -3.19 4.12
CA THR A 74 -4.05 -4.10 3.50
C THR A 74 -4.90 -3.30 2.54
N VAL A 75 -5.05 -3.78 1.31
CA VAL A 75 -5.86 -3.15 0.26
C VAL A 75 -6.78 -4.19 -0.36
N VAL A 76 -8.03 -3.80 -0.61
CA VAL A 76 -9.00 -4.55 -1.41
C VAL A 76 -9.40 -3.70 -2.60
N HIS A 77 -9.36 -4.31 -3.80
CA HIS A 77 -9.75 -3.72 -5.06
C HIS A 77 -11.15 -4.21 -5.42
N HIS A 78 -12.13 -3.31 -5.40
CA HIS A 78 -13.54 -3.65 -5.64
C HIS A 78 -13.85 -3.75 -7.13
N ARG A 79 -13.18 -2.93 -7.94
CA ARG A 79 -13.27 -2.93 -9.40
C ARG A 79 -12.03 -2.28 -10.01
N GLU A 80 -11.92 -2.38 -11.33
CA GLU A 80 -10.94 -1.64 -12.10
C GLU A 80 -11.49 -0.27 -12.52
N THR A 81 -10.58 0.65 -12.83
CA THR A 81 -10.90 1.99 -13.35
C THR A 81 -10.09 2.27 -14.61
N PRO A 82 -10.67 2.91 -15.64
CA PRO A 82 -9.92 3.47 -16.76
C PRO A 82 -9.25 4.79 -16.40
N TYR A 83 -8.28 5.20 -17.21
CA TYR A 83 -7.71 6.54 -17.12
C TYR A 83 -8.78 7.62 -17.33
N GLY A 84 -8.70 8.69 -16.54
CA GLY A 84 -9.58 9.85 -16.63
C GLY A 84 -10.86 9.77 -15.80
N GLU A 85 -11.13 8.65 -15.11
CA GLU A 85 -12.25 8.60 -14.16
C GLU A 85 -11.99 9.57 -12.98
N PRO A 86 -12.88 10.54 -12.71
CA PRO A 86 -12.78 11.37 -11.52
C PRO A 86 -13.09 10.56 -10.27
N LEU A 87 -12.22 10.66 -9.26
CA LEU A 87 -12.34 9.92 -8.01
C LEU A 87 -12.58 10.84 -6.82
N ARG A 88 -13.13 10.27 -5.77
CA ARG A 88 -13.26 10.86 -4.44
C ARG A 88 -12.60 9.95 -3.43
N ALA A 89 -11.74 10.52 -2.62
CA ALA A 89 -11.07 9.85 -1.52
C ALA A 89 -11.66 10.30 -0.18
N ARG A 90 -11.78 9.36 0.74
CA ARG A 90 -12.03 9.62 2.17
C ARG A 90 -10.92 8.94 2.96
N THR A 91 -10.32 9.64 3.91
CA THR A 91 -9.33 9.05 4.83
C THR A 91 -9.48 9.61 6.24
N TRP A 92 -9.32 8.74 7.23
CA TRP A 92 -9.43 9.08 8.64
C TRP A 92 -8.51 8.19 9.48
N VAL A 93 -8.16 8.65 10.67
CA VAL A 93 -7.52 7.79 11.67
C VAL A 93 -8.62 7.03 12.39
N TRP A 94 -8.65 5.71 12.25
CA TRP A 94 -9.63 4.86 12.92
C TRP A 94 -9.33 4.69 14.41
N ARG A 95 -8.04 4.54 14.74
CA ARG A 95 -7.56 4.51 16.14
C ARG A 95 -6.07 4.75 16.27
N PHE A 96 -5.65 5.17 17.44
CA PHE A 96 -4.31 5.04 17.97
C PHE A 96 -4.22 3.90 19.00
N ARG A 97 -3.09 3.21 19.02
CA ARG A 97 -2.77 2.22 20.05
C ARG A 97 -1.51 2.68 20.79
N ARG A 98 -1.67 2.98 22.08
CA ARG A 98 -0.59 3.45 22.97
C ARG A 98 0.13 4.69 22.43
N ASP A 99 -0.59 5.56 21.72
CA ASP A 99 -0.05 6.75 21.04
C ASP A 99 1.11 6.46 20.07
N MET A 100 1.33 5.20 19.70
CA MET A 100 2.52 4.77 18.95
C MET A 100 2.14 4.15 17.62
N ILE A 101 0.99 3.47 17.54
CA ILE A 101 0.51 2.85 16.31
C ILE A 101 -0.77 3.53 15.87
N SER A 102 -0.76 4.20 14.72
CA SER A 102 -1.95 4.75 14.08
C SER A 102 -2.53 3.74 13.09
N THR A 103 -3.83 3.48 13.17
CA THR A 103 -4.57 2.75 12.13
C THR A 103 -5.33 3.77 11.32
N ARG A 104 -4.95 3.94 10.05
CA ARG A 104 -5.59 4.86 9.11
C ARG A 104 -6.38 4.06 8.09
N GLU A 105 -7.58 4.53 7.81
CA GLU A 105 -8.42 4.00 6.75
C GLU A 105 -8.41 4.93 5.55
N VAL A 106 -8.51 4.35 4.37
CA VAL A 106 -8.64 5.05 3.09
C VAL A 106 -9.73 4.36 2.28
N ARG A 107 -10.63 5.15 1.69
CA ARG A 107 -11.65 4.69 0.75
C ARG A 107 -11.56 5.53 -0.50
N LEU A 108 -11.40 4.89 -1.64
CA LEU A 108 -11.36 5.54 -2.95
C LEU A 108 -12.57 5.06 -3.75
N SER A 109 -13.31 6.00 -4.30
CA SER A 109 -14.57 5.75 -5.00
C SER A 109 -14.67 6.63 -6.24
N GLY A 110 -15.45 6.20 -7.22
CA GLY A 110 -15.78 6.98 -8.41
C GLY A 110 -17.28 6.92 -8.68
N ALA A 111 -17.72 7.40 -9.84
CA ALA A 111 -19.14 7.47 -10.17
C ALA A 111 -19.83 6.08 -10.20
N ALA A 112 -19.08 5.03 -10.56
CA ALA A 112 -19.56 3.65 -10.57
C ALA A 112 -19.47 2.95 -9.19
N GLY A 113 -19.21 3.70 -8.11
CA GLY A 113 -19.11 3.19 -6.74
C GLY A 113 -17.67 2.97 -6.26
N PRO A 114 -17.49 2.20 -5.16
CA PRO A 114 -16.18 1.94 -4.56
C PRO A 114 -15.18 1.38 -5.57
N LEU A 115 -13.96 1.91 -5.53
CA LEU A 115 -12.85 1.48 -6.37
C LEU A 115 -11.90 0.60 -5.57
N ALA A 116 -11.38 1.12 -4.46
CA ALA A 116 -10.48 0.41 -3.57
C ALA A 116 -10.64 0.90 -2.13
N SER A 117 -10.40 0.00 -1.18
CA SER A 117 -10.38 0.32 0.25
C SER A 117 -9.04 -0.13 0.84
N GLY A 118 -8.48 0.66 1.76
CA GLY A 118 -7.23 0.34 2.41
C GLY A 118 -7.24 0.61 3.90
N THR A 119 -6.52 -0.24 4.62
CA THR A 119 -6.12 -0.04 6.01
C THR A 119 -4.61 0.06 6.07
N GLN A 120 -4.10 1.09 6.72
CA GLN A 120 -2.67 1.33 6.93
C GLN A 120 -2.37 1.35 8.43
N GLU A 121 -1.44 0.52 8.87
CA GLU A 121 -0.87 0.59 10.22
C GLU A 121 0.47 1.31 10.16
N TRP A 122 0.52 2.47 10.81
CA TRP A 122 1.69 3.33 10.87
C TRP A 122 2.29 3.27 12.27
N VAL A 123 3.62 3.16 12.36
CA VAL A 123 4.37 3.24 13.61
C VAL A 123 5.03 4.60 13.69
N HIS A 124 4.80 5.31 14.79
CA HIS A 124 5.49 6.55 15.10
C HIS A 124 6.95 6.24 15.50
N ILE A 125 7.89 6.97 14.92
CA ILE A 125 9.32 6.87 15.19
C ILE A 125 9.90 8.22 15.64
N ASP A 126 10.91 8.16 16.51
CA ASP A 126 11.71 9.33 16.88
C ASP A 126 12.76 9.70 15.81
N ALA A 127 13.52 10.76 16.06
CA ALA A 127 14.59 11.23 15.16
C ALA A 127 15.70 10.19 14.93
N ALA A 128 15.83 9.20 15.81
CA ALA A 128 16.78 8.10 15.68
C ALA A 128 16.17 6.89 14.94
N GLY A 129 14.94 7.00 14.43
CA GLY A 129 14.24 5.94 13.71
C GLY A 129 13.65 4.85 14.62
N ARG A 130 13.59 5.08 15.94
CA ARG A 130 13.13 4.07 16.90
C ARG A 130 11.63 4.25 17.18
N PRO A 131 10.86 3.15 17.29
CA PRO A 131 9.47 3.23 17.72
C PRO A 131 9.33 3.97 19.05
N ALA A 132 8.47 4.99 19.07
CA ALA A 132 8.27 5.86 20.23
C ALA A 132 6.81 6.33 20.28
N ARG A 133 6.36 6.81 21.44
CA ARG A 133 5.05 7.47 21.52
C ARG A 133 5.07 8.79 20.76
N ALA A 134 3.99 9.07 20.06
CA ALA A 134 3.79 10.34 19.38
C ALA A 134 3.62 11.47 20.40
N PRO A 135 4.17 12.67 20.11
CA PRO A 135 3.89 13.87 20.90
C PRO A 135 2.39 14.15 21.00
N ALA A 136 1.94 14.74 22.12
CA ALA A 136 0.53 15.10 22.30
C ALA A 136 0.00 16.03 21.20
N SER A 137 0.86 16.89 20.63
CA SER A 137 0.52 17.77 19.50
C SER A 137 0.25 17.02 18.19
N VAL A 138 0.85 15.85 18.01
CA VAL A 138 0.54 14.95 16.89
C VAL A 138 -0.81 14.30 17.16
N ILE A 139 -1.00 13.67 18.33
CA ILE A 139 -2.26 13.00 18.68
C ILE A 139 -3.46 13.95 18.57
N ALA A 140 -3.33 15.18 19.08
CA ALA A 140 -4.40 16.17 19.02
C ALA A 140 -4.78 16.59 17.59
N ALA A 141 -3.86 16.49 16.61
CA ALA A 141 -4.13 16.86 15.23
C ALA A 141 -4.84 15.77 14.42
N PHE A 142 -4.86 14.54 14.92
CA PHE A 142 -5.46 13.38 14.25
C PHE A 142 -6.55 12.75 15.14
N PRO A 143 -7.70 13.42 15.33
CA PRO A 143 -8.77 12.85 16.12
C PRO A 143 -9.25 11.52 15.51
N GLU A 144 -9.44 10.53 16.38
CA GLU A 144 -9.95 9.22 15.98
C GLU A 144 -11.40 9.33 15.49
N HIS A 145 -11.73 8.54 14.47
CA HIS A 145 -13.08 8.45 13.91
C HIS A 145 -13.45 6.99 13.69
N VAL A 146 -14.53 6.56 14.32
CA VAL A 146 -15.02 5.17 14.22
C VAL A 146 -16.18 5.13 13.23
N GLU A 147 -15.90 4.69 12.01
CA GLU A 147 -16.90 4.30 11.01
C GLU A 147 -16.64 2.86 10.54
N ASP A 148 -16.63 2.61 9.22
CA ASP A 148 -16.17 1.36 8.61
C ASP A 148 -14.87 0.88 9.27
N GLY A 149 -14.90 -0.37 9.73
CA GLY A 149 -13.75 -0.99 10.38
C GLY A 149 -12.59 -1.27 9.40
N PRO A 150 -11.45 -1.74 9.94
CA PRO A 150 -10.31 -2.17 9.15
C PRO A 150 -10.67 -3.20 8.09
N ILE A 151 -10.13 -3.03 6.89
CA ILE A 151 -10.25 -3.97 5.79
C ILE A 151 -9.41 -5.21 6.09
N THR A 152 -10.02 -6.37 5.87
CA THR A 152 -9.34 -7.66 5.90
C THR A 152 -9.26 -8.25 4.50
N LEU A 153 -8.34 -9.18 4.31
CA LEU A 153 -8.34 -9.98 3.09
C LEU A 153 -9.64 -10.81 3.01
N PRO A 154 -10.16 -11.05 1.80
CA PRO A 154 -11.19 -12.07 1.56
C PRO A 154 -10.79 -13.43 2.15
N ASP A 155 -11.78 -14.17 2.66
CA ASP A 155 -11.61 -15.54 3.12
C ASP A 155 -11.22 -16.47 1.95
N TYR A 156 -10.46 -17.53 2.28
CA TYR A 156 -9.99 -18.50 1.31
C TYR A 156 -9.83 -19.89 1.91
N ASP A 157 -9.93 -20.90 1.05
CA ASP A 157 -9.62 -22.28 1.38
C ASP A 157 -8.10 -22.50 1.27
N GLU A 158 -7.49 -23.10 2.29
CA GLU A 158 -6.08 -23.51 2.22
C GLU A 158 -5.90 -24.62 1.18
N ARG A 159 -5.12 -24.31 0.14
CA ARG A 159 -4.79 -25.20 -0.98
C ARG A 159 -3.37 -24.85 -1.44
N PRO A 160 -2.34 -25.25 -0.68
CA PRO A 160 -0.96 -24.95 -1.02
C PRO A 160 -0.56 -25.68 -2.30
N GLY A 161 0.15 -24.98 -3.19
CA GLY A 161 0.82 -25.59 -4.35
C GLY A 161 2.28 -25.93 -4.05
N GLU A 162 2.89 -26.85 -4.81
CA GLU A 162 4.28 -27.28 -4.57
C GLU A 162 5.28 -26.35 -5.24
N ARG A 163 4.95 -25.80 -6.41
CA ARG A 163 5.82 -24.88 -7.13
C ARG A 163 6.11 -23.61 -6.31
N ARG A 164 7.39 -23.28 -6.26
CA ARG A 164 7.91 -22.02 -5.73
C ARG A 164 8.62 -21.26 -6.83
N VAL A 165 8.24 -20.01 -7.02
CA VAL A 165 8.88 -19.10 -7.97
C VAL A 165 9.77 -18.13 -7.21
N THR A 166 11.00 -17.97 -7.67
CA THR A 166 11.96 -17.01 -7.13
C THR A 166 12.29 -15.99 -8.20
N PHE A 167 12.18 -14.72 -7.84
CA PHE A 167 12.52 -13.57 -8.67
C PHE A 167 13.57 -12.75 -7.94
N GLU A 168 14.69 -12.48 -8.59
CA GLU A 168 15.76 -11.63 -8.07
C GLU A 168 15.77 -10.29 -8.79
N LEU A 169 16.02 -9.23 -8.03
CA LEU A 169 16.15 -7.87 -8.55
C LEU A 169 17.08 -7.05 -7.69
N ARG A 170 17.53 -5.93 -8.25
CA ARG A 170 18.35 -4.94 -7.56
C ARG A 170 17.71 -3.55 -7.72
N PRO A 171 16.85 -3.09 -6.78
CA PRO A 171 16.25 -1.77 -6.87
C PRO A 171 17.33 -0.68 -6.79
N TRP A 172 17.07 0.47 -7.41
CA TRP A 172 17.98 1.62 -7.39
C TRP A 172 17.25 2.89 -6.95
N HIS A 173 17.93 4.05 -6.98
CA HIS A 173 17.43 5.31 -6.44
C HIS A 173 16.02 5.72 -6.90
N VAL A 174 15.61 5.37 -8.12
CA VAL A 174 14.27 5.68 -8.66
C VAL A 174 13.12 4.93 -7.99
N ARG A 175 13.41 3.98 -7.08
CA ARG A 175 12.42 3.27 -6.26
C ARG A 175 12.45 3.72 -4.80
N MET A 176 13.36 4.61 -4.44
CA MET A 176 13.51 5.07 -3.07
C MET A 176 12.56 6.21 -2.75
N ASP A 177 12.06 6.24 -1.52
CA ASP A 177 11.37 7.38 -0.94
C ASP A 177 12.38 8.45 -0.46
N PRO A 178 11.92 9.62 0.03
CA PRO A 178 12.81 10.66 0.55
C PRO A 178 13.66 10.25 1.76
N LEU A 179 13.37 9.12 2.41
CA LEU A 179 14.17 8.56 3.50
C LEU A 179 15.26 7.59 3.00
N GLY A 180 15.34 7.35 1.69
CA GLY A 180 16.34 6.49 1.07
C GLY A 180 15.98 5.00 1.11
N HIS A 181 14.74 4.65 1.45
CA HIS A 181 14.24 3.28 1.47
C HIS A 181 13.38 2.99 0.26
N ALA A 182 13.30 1.74 -0.20
CA ALA A 182 12.34 1.35 -1.22
C ALA A 182 10.93 1.75 -0.77
N ASN A 183 10.25 2.56 -1.58
CA ASN A 183 8.91 3.02 -1.23
C ASN A 183 7.96 1.81 -1.16
N HIS A 184 7.08 1.78 -0.17
CA HIS A 184 6.16 0.67 0.11
C HIS A 184 5.40 0.12 -1.12
N PRO A 185 4.89 0.95 -2.06
CA PRO A 185 4.25 0.45 -3.28
C PRO A 185 5.18 -0.33 -4.22
N ALA A 186 6.50 -0.08 -4.16
CA ALA A 186 7.48 -0.83 -4.96
C ALA A 186 7.47 -2.31 -4.59
N TYR A 187 7.21 -2.67 -3.33
CA TYR A 187 7.08 -4.06 -2.93
C TYR A 187 5.94 -4.73 -3.68
N VAL A 188 4.77 -4.09 -3.79
CA VAL A 188 3.63 -4.60 -4.55
C VAL A 188 3.97 -4.79 -6.03
N ASP A 189 4.71 -3.85 -6.63
CA ASP A 189 5.20 -4.02 -8.00
C ASP A 189 6.10 -5.27 -8.13
N TRP A 190 6.97 -5.54 -7.15
CA TRP A 190 7.83 -6.73 -7.18
C TRP A 190 7.05 -8.02 -6.97
N LEU A 191 5.99 -7.99 -6.16
CA LEU A 191 5.10 -9.14 -5.99
C LEU A 191 4.37 -9.45 -7.30
N ASP A 192 3.78 -8.44 -7.93
CA ASP A 192 3.07 -8.60 -9.20
C ASP A 192 4.02 -8.95 -10.35
N GLU A 193 5.26 -8.47 -10.35
CA GLU A 193 6.31 -8.89 -11.29
C GLU A 193 6.66 -10.37 -11.12
N SER A 194 6.80 -10.86 -9.89
CA SER A 194 7.04 -12.29 -9.61
C SER A 194 5.90 -13.18 -10.16
N VAL A 195 4.65 -12.73 -9.99
CA VAL A 195 3.46 -13.41 -10.54
C VAL A 195 3.43 -13.35 -12.06
N SER A 196 3.70 -12.18 -12.63
CA SER A 196 3.71 -11.94 -14.08
C SER A 196 4.76 -12.79 -14.79
N ARG A 197 5.94 -12.97 -14.21
CA ARG A 197 6.98 -13.87 -14.73
C ARG A 197 6.53 -15.32 -14.70
N ALA A 198 5.93 -15.77 -13.60
CA ALA A 198 5.37 -17.12 -13.49
C ALA A 198 4.27 -17.38 -14.54
N MET A 199 3.43 -16.36 -14.81
CA MET A 199 2.42 -16.40 -15.87
C MET A 199 3.06 -16.56 -17.24
N ALA A 200 4.03 -15.71 -17.59
CA ALA A 200 4.72 -15.76 -18.87
C ALA A 200 5.42 -17.11 -19.10
N GLU A 201 6.12 -17.63 -18.09
CA GLU A 201 6.75 -18.96 -18.13
C GLU A 201 5.73 -20.09 -18.33
N GLY A 202 4.53 -19.94 -17.75
CA GLY A 202 3.40 -20.87 -17.91
C GLY A 202 2.57 -20.67 -19.19
N GLY A 203 3.00 -19.76 -20.07
CA GLY A 203 2.30 -19.43 -21.32
C GLY A 203 0.95 -18.72 -21.12
N LEU A 204 0.77 -18.02 -20.00
CA LEU A 204 -0.32 -17.07 -19.78
C LEU A 204 0.15 -15.64 -20.10
N ASP A 205 -0.76 -14.80 -20.57
CA ASP A 205 -0.48 -13.38 -20.80
C ASP A 205 -0.53 -12.61 -19.46
N PRO A 206 0.58 -12.01 -19.00
CA PRO A 206 0.60 -11.25 -17.75
C PRO A 206 -0.30 -10.02 -17.76
N ILE A 207 -0.71 -9.51 -18.93
CA ILE A 207 -1.65 -8.38 -19.05
C ILE A 207 -3.01 -8.73 -18.43
N GLU A 208 -3.37 -10.01 -18.40
CA GLU A 208 -4.64 -10.49 -17.87
C GLU A 208 -4.70 -10.53 -16.35
N LEU A 209 -3.58 -10.27 -15.64
CA LEU A 209 -3.53 -10.23 -14.18
C LEU A 209 -4.43 -9.10 -13.63
N VAL A 210 -5.27 -9.45 -12.66
CA VAL A 210 -6.18 -8.53 -11.97
C VAL A 210 -5.97 -8.61 -10.46
N PRO A 211 -5.69 -7.49 -9.78
CA PRO A 211 -5.60 -7.46 -8.33
C PRO A 211 -6.99 -7.55 -7.69
N VAL A 212 -7.10 -8.36 -6.64
CA VAL A 212 -8.33 -8.48 -5.82
C VAL A 212 -8.08 -7.91 -4.43
N ALA A 213 -7.00 -8.33 -3.79
CA ALA A 213 -6.59 -7.81 -2.50
C ALA A 213 -5.12 -8.09 -2.25
N GLU A 214 -4.49 -7.33 -1.36
CA GLU A 214 -3.16 -7.66 -0.86
C GLU A 214 -2.94 -7.12 0.54
N THR A 215 -2.04 -7.77 1.27
CA THR A 215 -1.46 -7.21 2.48
C THR A 215 0.04 -7.40 2.48
N VAL A 216 0.75 -6.38 2.93
CA VAL A 216 2.21 -6.42 3.11
C VAL A 216 2.52 -6.01 4.54
N LEU A 217 3.34 -6.81 5.22
CA LEU A 217 3.97 -6.53 6.50
C LEU A 217 5.44 -6.22 6.24
N PHE A 218 5.84 -4.99 6.54
CA PHE A 218 7.21 -4.50 6.42
C PHE A 218 7.94 -4.74 7.75
N ARG A 219 9.11 -5.36 7.69
CA ARG A 219 9.95 -5.64 8.87
C ARG A 219 11.28 -4.91 8.80
N SER A 220 11.87 -4.83 7.62
CA SER A 220 13.12 -4.10 7.36
C SER A 220 13.02 -3.37 6.02
N ALA A 221 13.61 -2.18 5.97
CA ALA A 221 13.73 -1.42 4.74
C ALA A 221 14.72 -2.08 3.77
N THR A 222 14.43 -1.97 2.48
CA THR A 222 15.35 -2.33 1.39
C THR A 222 15.97 -1.07 0.81
N HIS A 223 17.26 -1.11 0.46
CA HIS A 223 18.00 0.06 0.00
C HIS A 223 18.36 -0.02 -1.50
N ALA A 224 18.74 1.11 -2.06
CA ALA A 224 19.26 1.16 -3.43
C ALA A 224 20.55 0.34 -3.53
N GLY A 225 20.61 -0.55 -4.53
CA GLY A 225 21.78 -1.37 -4.80
C GLY A 225 21.87 -2.64 -3.98
N GLU A 226 20.88 -2.93 -3.15
CA GLU A 226 20.78 -4.18 -2.42
C GLU A 226 20.23 -5.28 -3.33
N ASP A 227 20.75 -6.50 -3.22
CA ASP A 227 20.16 -7.65 -3.90
C ASP A 227 18.90 -8.07 -3.14
N VAL A 228 17.80 -8.20 -3.88
CA VAL A 228 16.49 -8.53 -3.34
C VAL A 228 16.00 -9.81 -3.97
N THR A 229 15.51 -10.72 -3.14
CA THR A 229 14.88 -11.96 -3.58
C THR A 229 13.41 -11.95 -3.18
N VAL A 230 12.52 -12.15 -4.15
CA VAL A 230 11.09 -12.34 -3.96
C VAL A 230 10.76 -13.81 -4.22
N THR A 231 10.32 -14.51 -3.17
CA THR A 231 9.84 -15.89 -3.26
C THR A 231 8.32 -15.92 -3.20
N THR A 232 7.67 -16.53 -4.19
CA THR A 232 6.21 -16.63 -4.29
C THR A 232 5.76 -18.09 -4.35
N ARG A 233 4.65 -18.41 -3.67
CA ARG A 233 3.94 -19.68 -3.78
C ARG A 233 2.44 -19.52 -3.55
N ARG A 234 1.64 -20.44 -4.08
CA ARG A 234 0.21 -20.55 -3.75
C ARG A 234 0.02 -21.11 -2.35
N VAL A 235 -0.93 -20.53 -1.61
CA VAL A 235 -1.35 -21.00 -0.28
C VAL A 235 -2.85 -21.31 -0.22
N GLY A 236 -3.64 -20.81 -1.16
CA GLY A 236 -5.06 -21.05 -1.17
C GLY A 236 -5.78 -20.50 -2.39
N VAL A 237 -7.10 -20.63 -2.37
CA VAL A 237 -8.01 -20.14 -3.39
C VAL A 237 -9.26 -19.59 -2.69
N THR A 238 -9.72 -18.42 -3.10
CA THR A 238 -10.97 -17.83 -2.57
C THR A 238 -12.20 -18.57 -3.12
N ALA A 239 -13.37 -18.36 -2.52
CA ALA A 239 -14.63 -18.88 -3.05
C ALA A 239 -14.92 -18.44 -4.50
N SER A 240 -14.39 -17.28 -4.92
CA SER A 240 -14.52 -16.76 -6.29
C SER A 240 -13.57 -17.40 -7.31
N GLY A 241 -12.66 -18.26 -6.89
CA GLY A 241 -11.61 -18.86 -7.74
C GLY A 241 -10.31 -18.06 -7.80
N ALA A 242 -10.27 -16.84 -7.24
CA ALA A 242 -9.03 -16.05 -7.18
C ALA A 242 -7.96 -16.77 -6.34
N VAL A 243 -6.71 -16.75 -6.84
CA VAL A 243 -5.56 -17.44 -6.27
C VAL A 243 -4.96 -16.61 -5.16
N VAL A 244 -4.70 -17.25 -4.01
CA VAL A 244 -4.03 -16.64 -2.86
C VAL A 244 -2.57 -17.05 -2.85
N LEU A 245 -1.70 -16.05 -2.96
CA LEU A 245 -0.26 -16.20 -3.08
C LEU A 245 0.41 -15.61 -1.84
N ARG A 246 1.34 -16.36 -1.27
CA ARG A 246 2.24 -15.85 -0.22
C ARG A 246 3.57 -15.48 -0.83
N HIS A 247 4.05 -14.32 -0.45
CA HIS A 247 5.33 -13.79 -0.88
C HIS A 247 6.24 -13.55 0.31
N HIS A 248 7.52 -13.73 0.05
CA HIS A 248 8.58 -13.42 0.98
C HIS A 248 9.64 -12.59 0.26
N VAL A 249 9.90 -11.39 0.78
CA VAL A 249 10.95 -10.50 0.28
C VAL A 249 12.12 -10.56 1.25
N ALA A 250 13.28 -10.92 0.73
CA ALA A 250 14.50 -11.09 1.49
C ALA A 250 15.63 -10.26 0.87
N THR A 251 16.55 -9.84 1.71
CA THR A 251 17.85 -9.28 1.33
C THR A 251 18.96 -10.03 2.09
N PRO A 252 20.25 -9.87 1.74
CA PRO A 252 21.35 -10.53 2.44
C PRO A 252 21.34 -10.28 3.96
N ASP A 253 21.03 -9.05 4.37
CA ASP A 253 21.05 -8.63 5.78
C ASP A 253 19.69 -8.78 6.47
N ALA A 254 18.60 -8.83 5.70
CA ALA A 254 17.24 -9.00 6.20
C ALA A 254 16.55 -10.17 5.49
N PRO A 255 16.73 -11.41 5.96
CA PRO A 255 16.13 -12.58 5.33
C PRO A 255 14.61 -12.58 5.39
N ARG A 256 13.99 -11.66 6.14
CA ARG A 256 12.54 -11.39 6.17
C ARG A 256 12.26 -9.89 6.07
N ALA A 257 12.74 -9.22 5.02
CA ALA A 257 12.51 -7.79 4.84
C ALA A 257 11.01 -7.44 4.76
N ALA A 258 10.24 -8.23 4.02
CA ALA A 258 8.78 -8.13 4.02
C ALA A 258 8.10 -9.50 3.84
N GLU A 259 6.91 -9.64 4.43
CA GLU A 259 6.01 -10.78 4.24
C GLU A 259 4.70 -10.27 3.65
N ALA A 260 4.21 -10.91 2.60
CA ALA A 260 2.98 -10.47 1.95
C ALA A 260 2.07 -11.63 1.56
N VAL A 261 0.79 -11.32 1.44
CA VAL A 261 -0.21 -12.17 0.81
C VAL A 261 -0.92 -11.33 -0.25
N THR A 262 -0.96 -11.82 -1.48
CA THR A 262 -1.77 -11.25 -2.56
C THR A 262 -2.88 -12.21 -2.93
N ILE A 263 -4.02 -11.65 -3.32
CA ILE A 263 -5.12 -12.35 -3.98
C ILE A 263 -5.20 -11.78 -5.38
N ARG A 264 -5.03 -12.67 -6.36
CA ARG A 264 -4.96 -12.35 -7.77
C ARG A 264 -5.90 -13.26 -8.54
N ARG A 265 -6.47 -12.72 -9.60
CA ARG A 265 -7.21 -13.49 -10.60
C ARG A 265 -6.73 -13.06 -11.98
N THR A 266 -7.26 -13.72 -12.99
CA THR A 266 -7.10 -13.33 -14.39
C THR A 266 -8.45 -12.87 -14.94
N ARG A 267 -8.43 -12.16 -16.08
CA ARG A 267 -9.65 -11.99 -16.90
C ARG A 267 -9.95 -13.21 -17.77
N GLY A 268 -9.01 -14.16 -17.85
CA GLY A 268 -9.10 -15.39 -18.63
C GLY A 268 -9.39 -16.60 -17.75
N ASP A 269 -8.47 -17.55 -17.75
CA ASP A 269 -8.63 -18.87 -17.13
C ASP A 269 -7.99 -18.93 -15.73
N ASP A 270 -8.79 -18.66 -14.70
CA ASP A 270 -8.38 -18.73 -13.30
C ASP A 270 -7.97 -20.14 -12.86
N ALA A 271 -8.52 -21.19 -13.48
CA ALA A 271 -8.13 -22.57 -13.18
C ALA A 271 -6.72 -22.85 -13.70
N ARG A 272 -6.41 -22.43 -14.93
CA ARG A 272 -5.05 -22.52 -15.47
C ARG A 272 -4.08 -21.63 -14.70
N PHE A 273 -4.51 -20.45 -14.24
CA PHE A 273 -3.69 -19.59 -13.39
C PHE A 273 -3.38 -20.25 -12.03
N ALA A 274 -4.37 -20.90 -11.40
CA ALA A 274 -4.14 -21.65 -10.16
C ALA A 274 -3.18 -22.82 -10.36
N ALA A 275 -3.33 -23.56 -11.47
CA ALA A 275 -2.48 -24.71 -11.82
C ALA A 275 -1.02 -24.34 -12.12
N LEU A 276 -0.71 -23.06 -12.38
CA LEU A 276 0.68 -22.61 -12.52
C LEU A 276 1.52 -22.82 -11.28
N TRP A 277 0.88 -22.98 -10.12
CA TRP A 277 1.50 -23.04 -8.82
C TRP A 277 1.57 -24.44 -8.24
N ASP A 278 1.07 -25.44 -8.97
CA ASP A 278 1.14 -26.84 -8.57
C ASP A 278 2.56 -27.37 -8.74
#